data_AF-A0A9P7JLW6-F1
#
_entry.id   AF-A0A9P7JLW6-F1
#
_cell.length_a   1.000
_cell.length_b   1.000
_cell.length_c   1.000
_cell.angle_alpha   90.00
_cell.angle_beta   90.00
_cell.angle_gamma   90.00
#
_symmetry.space_group_name_H-M   'P 1'
#
loop_
_entity.id
_entity.type
_entity.pdbx_description
1 polymer ?
#
loop_
_entity_poly.entity_id
_entity_poly.type
_entity_poly.pdbx_seq_one_letter_code
_entity_poly.pdbx_strand_id
1 'polypeptide(L)'
;MSSDGNNPNSSRKRSGSALCLGLRKKVPSSNPLVLHGRHFGRTVFALYSPIEDYPADVRREHRVFMELIDSYPGLLDRLTNGEEEDVIHAGELLGKGASGVRGDDTKTLKSAVLEWLVPRGQVVIPPLSWNIKSDRGFNHEVTGALLCPAGLDWSNAETKQNLKSGETAVCGDQWPMLLYAGYDYDPKNPWKGLLQSESS
;
A
#
# COMPACT_ATOMS: atom_id res chain seq x y z
N MET A 1 -55.06 -30.27 41.94
CA MET A 1 -54.65 -31.56 41.33
C MET A 1 -53.55 -31.26 40.32
N SER A 2 -52.46 -32.02 40.39
CA SER A 2 -51.32 -32.09 39.45
C SER A 2 -51.80 -32.38 38.00
N SER A 3 -51.06 -32.23 36.91
CA SER A 3 -49.61 -32.35 36.65
C SER A 3 -49.25 -31.79 35.25
N ASP A 4 -48.01 -31.30 35.12
CA ASP A 4 -47.00 -31.50 34.06
C ASP A 4 -47.26 -31.26 32.57
N GLY A 5 -46.29 -30.59 31.90
CA GLY A 5 -46.05 -30.77 30.47
C GLY A 5 -45.28 -29.68 29.70
N ASN A 6 -43.95 -29.75 29.70
CA ASN A 6 -42.99 -29.36 28.64
C ASN A 6 -42.58 -27.89 28.35
N ASN A 7 -41.26 -27.66 28.52
CA ASN A 7 -40.36 -26.71 27.83
C ASN A 7 -39.80 -27.42 26.55
N PRO A 8 -39.02 -26.84 25.57
CA PRO A 8 -38.17 -25.64 25.66
C PRO A 8 -37.98 -24.74 24.40
N ASN A 9 -37.65 -23.46 24.61
CA ASN A 9 -36.56 -22.70 23.94
C ASN A 9 -36.57 -21.24 24.45
N SER A 10 -35.64 -20.79 25.30
CA SER A 10 -34.29 -20.28 24.94
C SER A 10 -34.34 -19.32 23.74
N SER A 11 -33.94 -18.05 23.79
CA SER A 11 -33.18 -17.29 24.79
C SER A 11 -33.24 -15.80 24.40
N ARG A 12 -33.67 -14.94 25.33
CA ARG A 12 -33.58 -13.48 25.22
C ARG A 12 -32.27 -12.98 25.84
N LYS A 13 -31.73 -11.95 25.17
CA LYS A 13 -30.88 -10.84 25.67
C LYS A 13 -29.44 -11.15 26.11
N ARG A 14 -28.54 -10.65 25.25
CA ARG A 14 -27.20 -10.14 25.59
C ARG A 14 -27.29 -9.15 26.77
N SER A 15 -26.47 -9.36 27.79
CA SER A 15 -25.80 -8.28 28.55
C SER A 15 -24.67 -8.88 29.38
N GLY A 16 -23.43 -8.43 29.16
CA GLY A 16 -22.24 -8.84 29.91
C GLY A 16 -21.01 -8.06 29.45
N SER A 17 -20.62 -7.07 30.24
CA SER A 17 -19.57 -6.06 30.02
C SER A 17 -18.15 -6.63 29.97
N ALA A 18 -17.27 -6.03 29.16
CA ALA A 18 -15.87 -6.42 28.93
C ALA A 18 -14.89 -6.11 30.09
N LEU A 19 -15.38 -5.81 31.29
CA LEU A 19 -14.55 -5.38 32.43
C LEU A 19 -14.40 -6.44 33.55
N CYS A 20 -14.74 -7.72 33.30
CA CYS A 20 -14.61 -8.80 34.29
C CYS A 20 -13.63 -9.93 33.92
N LEU A 21 -12.60 -9.68 33.11
CA LEU A 21 -11.55 -10.68 32.87
C LEU A 21 -10.43 -10.56 33.91
N GLY A 22 -10.35 -11.55 34.81
CA GLY A 22 -9.33 -11.64 35.88
C GLY A 22 -7.90 -11.92 35.40
N LEU A 23 -6.95 -11.88 36.34
CA LEU A 23 -5.49 -11.89 36.14
C LEU A 23 -4.95 -13.02 35.22
N ARG A 24 -4.03 -12.66 34.31
CA ARG A 24 -3.22 -13.59 33.50
C ARG A 24 -2.34 -14.48 34.38
N LYS A 25 -2.41 -15.80 34.17
CA LYS A 25 -1.40 -16.76 34.65
C LYS A 25 -0.08 -16.56 33.89
N LYS A 26 1.05 -16.54 34.59
CA LYS A 26 2.41 -16.51 34.02
C LYS A 26 2.80 -17.87 33.44
N VAL A 27 3.58 -17.85 32.35
CA VAL A 27 4.15 -19.04 31.67
C VAL A 27 5.29 -19.63 32.53
N PRO A 28 5.46 -20.96 32.63
CA PRO A 28 6.56 -21.56 33.39
C PRO A 28 7.90 -21.39 32.65
N SER A 29 8.98 -21.17 33.39
CA SER A 29 10.33 -21.04 32.84
C SER A 29 10.77 -22.32 32.13
N SER A 30 11.08 -22.23 30.84
CA SER A 30 11.58 -23.35 30.04
C SER A 30 13.02 -23.71 30.41
N ASN A 31 13.30 -25.01 30.44
CA ASN A 31 14.54 -25.63 30.90
C ASN A 31 15.70 -25.37 29.90
N PRO A 32 16.90 -24.94 30.34
CA PRO A 32 17.99 -24.48 29.45
C PRO A 32 18.50 -25.51 28.42
N LEU A 33 18.30 -26.82 28.65
CA LEU A 33 18.68 -27.86 27.68
C LEU A 33 17.75 -27.96 26.46
N VAL A 34 16.50 -27.47 26.57
CA VAL A 34 15.54 -27.43 25.45
C VAL A 34 15.90 -26.33 24.44
N LEU A 35 16.64 -25.31 24.90
CA LEU A 35 17.06 -24.19 24.07
C LEU A 35 18.13 -24.59 23.04
N HIS A 36 19.08 -25.45 23.42
CA HIS A 36 20.15 -25.91 22.52
C HIS A 36 19.65 -26.90 21.45
N GLY A 37 18.74 -27.81 21.81
CA GLY A 37 18.12 -28.73 20.85
C GLY A 37 17.24 -28.02 19.81
N ARG A 38 16.60 -26.90 20.19
CA ARG A 38 15.75 -26.13 19.29
C ARG A 38 16.55 -25.38 18.21
N HIS A 39 17.79 -24.98 18.50
CA HIS A 39 18.63 -24.31 17.51
C HIS A 39 19.25 -25.31 16.53
N PHE A 40 19.75 -26.46 17.04
CA PHE A 40 20.27 -27.54 16.20
C PHE A 40 19.18 -28.15 15.31
N GLY A 41 17.99 -28.40 15.86
CA GLY A 41 16.86 -28.93 15.10
C GLY A 41 16.39 -27.99 13.98
N ARG A 42 16.47 -26.68 14.17
CA ARG A 42 16.16 -25.69 13.12
C ARG A 42 17.20 -25.68 12.02
N THR A 43 18.48 -25.79 12.35
CA THR A 43 19.57 -25.86 11.36
C THR A 43 19.53 -27.16 10.56
N VAL A 44 19.24 -28.30 11.19
CA VAL A 44 19.13 -29.60 10.49
C VAL A 44 17.85 -29.69 9.64
N PHE A 45 16.72 -29.17 10.13
CA PHE A 45 15.48 -29.07 9.34
C PHE A 45 15.67 -28.16 8.13
N ALA A 46 16.48 -27.09 8.27
CA ALA A 46 16.76 -26.18 7.18
C ALA A 46 17.53 -26.82 6.00
N LEU A 47 18.31 -27.87 6.29
CA LEU A 47 19.17 -28.53 5.31
C LEU A 47 18.53 -29.73 4.59
N TYR A 48 17.38 -30.23 5.07
CA TYR A 48 16.78 -31.48 4.56
C TYR A 48 15.29 -31.43 4.20
N SER A 49 14.58 -30.34 4.49
CA SER A 49 13.19 -30.19 4.07
C SER A 49 13.09 -29.53 2.68
N PRO A 50 12.25 -30.06 1.76
CA PRO A 50 11.93 -29.39 0.51
C PRO A 50 11.51 -27.94 0.77
N ILE A 51 11.90 -27.02 -0.11
CA ILE A 51 11.54 -25.60 -0.01
C ILE A 51 10.01 -25.39 0.13
N GLU A 52 9.22 -26.36 -0.34
CA GLU A 52 7.76 -26.41 -0.29
C GLU A 52 7.16 -26.45 1.12
N ASP A 53 7.91 -26.95 2.11
CA ASP A 53 7.49 -27.03 3.51
C ASP A 53 7.66 -25.70 4.27
N TYR A 54 8.25 -24.69 3.64
CA TYR A 54 8.50 -23.39 4.26
C TYR A 54 7.30 -22.42 4.14
N PRO A 55 7.18 -21.49 5.09
CA PRO A 55 6.25 -20.37 5.00
C PRO A 55 6.31 -19.64 3.64
N ALA A 56 5.16 -19.12 3.19
CA ALA A 56 5.02 -18.57 1.84
C ALA A 56 5.91 -17.33 1.59
N ASP A 57 6.20 -16.57 2.63
CA ASP A 57 7.17 -15.46 2.66
C ASP A 57 8.59 -15.97 2.41
N VAL A 58 9.05 -16.98 3.15
CA VAL A 58 10.39 -17.57 2.97
C VAL A 58 10.56 -18.16 1.56
N ARG A 59 9.53 -18.84 1.04
CA ARG A 59 9.54 -19.35 -0.34
C ARG A 59 9.60 -18.24 -1.38
N ARG A 60 9.00 -17.08 -1.11
CA ARG A 60 9.07 -15.91 -1.98
C ARG A 60 10.46 -15.30 -1.96
N GLU A 61 11.04 -15.10 -0.78
CA GLU A 61 12.40 -14.60 -0.62
C GLU A 61 13.41 -15.51 -1.31
N HIS A 62 13.29 -16.83 -1.15
CA HIS A 62 14.14 -17.80 -1.83
C HIS A 62 14.04 -17.70 -3.36
N ARG A 63 12.83 -17.54 -3.93
CA ARG A 63 12.68 -17.35 -5.39
C ARG A 63 13.38 -16.09 -5.87
N VAL A 64 13.18 -14.96 -5.18
CA VAL A 64 13.83 -13.68 -5.52
C VAL A 64 15.35 -13.81 -5.41
N PHE A 65 15.84 -14.50 -4.39
CA PHE A 65 17.26 -14.78 -4.22
C PHE A 65 17.83 -15.61 -5.38
N MET A 66 17.13 -16.68 -5.80
CA MET A 66 17.58 -17.52 -6.92
C MET A 66 17.60 -16.75 -8.25
N GLU A 67 16.58 -15.94 -8.53
CA GLU A 67 16.57 -15.05 -9.72
C GLU A 67 17.73 -14.04 -9.70
N LEU A 68 18.07 -13.54 -8.51
CA LEU A 68 19.19 -12.62 -8.34
C LEU A 68 20.55 -13.30 -8.60
N ILE A 69 20.73 -14.53 -8.12
CA ILE A 69 21.95 -15.31 -8.39
C ILE A 69 22.08 -15.65 -9.87
N ASP A 70 20.99 -15.99 -10.54
CA ASP A 70 20.97 -16.27 -11.99
C ASP A 70 21.38 -15.04 -12.81
N SER A 71 20.92 -13.86 -12.40
CA SER A 71 21.23 -12.59 -13.05
C SER A 71 22.66 -12.09 -12.82
N TYR A 72 23.28 -12.49 -11.70
CA TYR A 72 24.62 -12.03 -11.29
C TYR A 72 25.53 -13.21 -10.90
N PRO A 73 26.12 -13.90 -11.89
CA PRO A 73 27.03 -15.01 -11.63
C PRO A 73 28.24 -14.53 -10.82
N GLY A 74 28.47 -15.16 -9.66
CA GLY A 74 29.51 -14.79 -8.69
C GLY A 74 29.01 -14.04 -7.46
N LEU A 75 27.74 -13.61 -7.44
CA LEU A 75 27.16 -12.99 -6.23
C LEU A 75 27.09 -13.98 -5.06
N LEU A 76 26.75 -15.24 -5.32
CA LEU A 76 26.68 -16.27 -4.28
C LEU A 76 28.05 -16.47 -3.63
N ASP A 77 29.09 -16.63 -4.46
CA ASP A 77 30.47 -16.83 -4.00
C ASP A 77 30.98 -15.64 -3.18
N ARG A 78 30.68 -14.41 -3.63
CA ARG A 78 31.00 -13.18 -2.89
C ARG A 78 30.27 -13.07 -1.55
N LEU A 79 29.04 -13.59 -1.45
CA LEU A 79 28.27 -13.59 -0.21
C LEU A 79 28.70 -14.71 0.76
N THR A 80 29.15 -15.85 0.24
CA THR A 80 29.53 -17.02 1.07
C THR A 80 30.99 -17.06 1.45
N ASN A 81 31.88 -16.62 0.54
CA ASN A 81 33.33 -16.75 0.65
C ASN A 81 34.07 -15.40 0.61
N GLY A 82 33.34 -14.29 0.41
CA GLY A 82 33.92 -12.94 0.41
C GLY A 82 34.27 -12.43 1.80
N GLU A 83 35.09 -11.39 1.84
CA GLU A 83 35.42 -10.67 3.07
C GLU A 83 34.22 -9.84 3.56
N GLU A 84 34.23 -9.41 4.82
CA GLU A 84 33.11 -8.66 5.42
C GLU A 84 32.76 -7.39 4.61
N GLU A 85 33.78 -6.70 4.09
CA GLU A 85 33.62 -5.52 3.23
C GLU A 85 32.92 -5.84 1.91
N ASP A 86 33.16 -7.02 1.32
CA ASP A 86 32.51 -7.44 0.07
C ASP A 86 31.03 -7.70 0.27
N VAL A 87 30.66 -8.30 1.41
CA VAL A 87 29.27 -8.57 1.79
C VAL A 87 28.53 -7.25 2.04
N ILE A 88 29.16 -6.32 2.77
CA ILE A 88 28.59 -4.98 3.03
C ILE A 88 28.39 -4.24 1.70
N HIS A 89 29.39 -4.25 0.83
CA HIS A 89 29.32 -3.58 -0.47
C HIS A 89 28.21 -4.17 -1.36
N ALA A 90 28.07 -5.51 -1.40
CA ALA A 90 26.97 -6.16 -2.10
C ALA A 90 25.60 -5.75 -1.53
N GLY A 91 25.47 -5.72 -0.20
CA GLY A 91 24.26 -5.24 0.48
C GLY A 91 23.90 -3.80 0.14
N GLU A 92 24.88 -2.90 0.07
CA GLU A 92 24.66 -1.52 -0.35
C GLU A 92 24.16 -1.41 -1.80
N LEU A 93 24.76 -2.17 -2.72
CA LEU A 93 24.38 -2.16 -4.13
C LEU A 93 22.95 -2.66 -4.31
N LEU A 94 22.57 -3.73 -3.61
CA LEU A 94 21.20 -4.25 -3.61
C LEU A 94 20.21 -3.26 -3.01
N GLY A 95 20.57 -2.63 -1.89
CA GLY A 95 19.74 -1.60 -1.26
C GLY A 95 19.55 -0.36 -2.15
N LYS A 96 20.61 0.07 -2.84
CA LYS A 96 20.57 1.16 -3.83
C LYS A 96 19.69 0.80 -5.03
N GLY A 97 19.84 -0.41 -5.58
CA GLY A 97 19.00 -0.91 -6.68
C GLY A 97 17.52 -0.97 -6.32
N ALA A 98 17.19 -1.57 -5.17
CA ALA A 98 15.81 -1.69 -4.68
C ALA A 98 15.16 -0.31 -4.41
N SER A 99 15.95 0.65 -3.91
CA SER A 99 15.49 2.03 -3.67
C SER A 99 15.36 2.83 -4.97
N GLY A 100 16.24 2.57 -5.95
CA GLY A 100 16.29 3.25 -7.23
C GLY A 100 15.06 3.00 -8.10
N VAL A 101 14.60 1.74 -8.19
CA VAL A 101 13.41 1.36 -8.98
C VAL A 101 12.16 2.09 -8.47
N ARG A 102 11.97 2.15 -7.14
CA ARG A 102 10.85 2.89 -6.52
C ARG A 102 10.91 4.40 -6.80
N GLY A 103 12.11 4.98 -6.85
CA GLY A 103 12.31 6.40 -7.14
C GLY A 103 11.98 6.74 -8.59
N ASP A 104 12.40 5.88 -9.52
CA ASP A 104 12.28 6.10 -10.96
C ASP A 104 10.82 5.98 -11.44
N ASP A 105 10.07 4.97 -10.98
CA ASP A 105 8.65 4.81 -11.32
C ASP A 105 7.83 6.07 -11.00
N THR A 106 8.05 6.63 -9.80
CA THR A 106 7.33 7.82 -9.39
C THR A 106 7.81 9.09 -10.07
N LYS A 107 9.01 9.11 -10.65
CA LYS A 107 9.52 10.25 -11.43
C LYS A 107 8.92 10.21 -12.83
N THR A 108 8.99 9.07 -13.49
CA THR A 108 8.43 8.85 -14.83
C THR A 108 6.92 9.08 -14.85
N LEU A 109 6.18 8.57 -13.86
CA LEU A 109 4.73 8.81 -13.74
C LEU A 109 4.41 10.30 -13.53
N LYS A 110 5.18 11.02 -12.69
CA LYS A 110 4.98 12.45 -12.46
C LYS A 110 5.20 13.28 -13.73
N SER A 111 6.20 12.90 -14.53
CA SER A 111 6.48 13.55 -15.80
C SER A 111 5.41 13.25 -16.84
N ALA A 112 4.97 11.99 -16.95
CA ALA A 112 3.91 11.59 -17.88
C ALA A 112 2.58 12.30 -17.59
N VAL A 113 2.20 12.41 -16.30
CA VAL A 113 0.98 13.15 -15.90
C VAL A 113 1.08 14.63 -16.26
N LEU A 114 2.27 15.24 -16.14
CA LEU A 114 2.47 16.64 -16.54
C LEU A 114 2.43 16.83 -18.06
N GLU A 115 3.04 15.92 -18.82
CA GLU A 115 2.97 15.92 -20.29
C GLU A 115 1.53 15.76 -20.78
N TRP A 116 0.73 14.96 -20.09
CA TRP A 116 -0.69 14.81 -20.38
C TRP A 116 -1.53 16.05 -20.02
N LEU A 117 -1.29 16.66 -18.86
CA LEU A 117 -1.98 17.87 -18.43
C LEU A 117 -1.66 19.10 -19.30
N VAL A 118 -0.50 19.10 -19.95
CA VAL A 118 -0.03 20.19 -20.82
C VAL A 118 0.41 19.62 -22.18
N PRO A 119 -0.54 19.30 -23.08
CA PRO A 119 -0.20 18.89 -24.44
C PRO A 119 0.69 19.94 -25.11
N ARG A 120 1.69 19.48 -25.87
CA ARG A 120 2.73 20.34 -26.48
C ARG A 120 2.11 21.56 -27.18
N GLY A 121 2.37 22.75 -26.65
CA GLY A 121 1.94 24.03 -27.24
C GLY A 121 0.93 24.83 -26.43
N GLN A 122 0.38 24.30 -25.34
CA GLN A 122 -0.44 25.08 -24.40
C GLN A 122 0.39 25.58 -23.22
N VAL A 123 0.14 26.82 -22.78
CA VAL A 123 0.77 27.40 -21.59
C VAL A 123 -0.24 27.36 -20.45
N VAL A 124 0.02 26.52 -19.44
CA VAL A 124 -0.73 26.57 -18.19
C VAL A 124 -0.22 27.75 -17.37
N ILE A 125 -1.14 28.58 -16.88
CA ILE A 125 -0.84 29.76 -16.07
C ILE A 125 -1.40 29.53 -14.65
N PRO A 126 -0.58 29.59 -13.60
CA PRO A 126 0.88 29.73 -13.62
C PRO A 126 1.60 28.48 -14.15
N PRO A 127 2.85 28.59 -14.65
CA PRO A 127 3.59 27.45 -15.18
C PRO A 127 3.75 26.35 -14.12
N LEU A 128 3.32 25.13 -14.45
CA LEU A 128 3.52 23.96 -13.61
C LEU A 128 5.01 23.58 -13.62
N SER A 129 5.70 23.80 -12.50
CA SER A 129 7.10 23.38 -12.36
C SER A 129 7.21 21.86 -12.29
N TRP A 130 8.09 21.29 -13.12
CA TRP A 130 8.33 19.84 -13.25
C TRP A 130 8.92 19.19 -11.99
N ASN A 131 9.52 19.97 -11.10
CA ASN A 131 10.22 19.46 -9.92
C ASN A 131 9.60 19.94 -8.59
N ILE A 132 8.65 20.88 -8.63
CA ILE A 132 8.00 21.40 -7.44
C ILE A 132 6.61 20.76 -7.32
N LYS A 133 6.39 20.06 -6.19
CA LYS A 133 5.15 19.34 -5.90
C LYS A 133 4.11 20.20 -5.19
N SER A 134 4.54 21.25 -4.49
CA SER A 134 3.67 22.15 -3.73
C SER A 134 2.69 22.91 -4.62
N ASP A 135 3.09 23.19 -5.86
CA ASP A 135 2.37 24.09 -6.76
C ASP A 135 1.41 23.33 -7.68
N ARG A 136 1.04 22.10 -7.31
CA ARG A 136 0.14 21.23 -8.08
C ARG A 136 -1.00 20.73 -7.21
N GLY A 137 -1.86 19.89 -7.78
CA GLY A 137 -3.02 19.39 -7.06
C GLY A 137 -4.04 20.52 -6.84
N PHE A 138 -4.59 20.63 -5.63
CA PHE A 138 -5.51 21.71 -5.27
C PHE A 138 -4.86 23.10 -5.19
N ASN A 139 -3.53 23.18 -5.14
CA ASN A 139 -2.82 24.48 -5.08
C ASN A 139 -2.75 25.20 -6.43
N HIS A 140 -3.21 24.57 -7.51
CA HIS A 140 -3.18 25.12 -8.86
C HIS A 140 -4.55 25.01 -9.53
N GLU A 141 -4.94 26.03 -10.30
CA GLU A 141 -6.29 26.14 -10.86
C GLU A 141 -6.66 24.98 -11.79
N VAL A 142 -5.82 24.68 -12.78
CA VAL A 142 -6.10 23.60 -13.76
C VAL A 142 -6.11 22.21 -13.09
N THR A 143 -5.05 21.84 -12.36
CA THR A 143 -5.00 20.52 -11.71
C THR A 143 -6.01 20.38 -10.58
N GLY A 144 -6.34 21.47 -9.90
CA GLY A 144 -7.33 21.48 -8.84
C GLY A 144 -8.73 21.27 -9.37
N ALA A 145 -9.08 21.91 -10.50
CA ALA A 145 -10.35 21.68 -11.19
C ALA A 145 -10.54 20.21 -11.61
N LEU A 146 -9.49 19.61 -12.16
CA LEU A 146 -9.49 18.21 -12.60
C LEU A 146 -9.59 17.22 -11.44
N LEU A 147 -8.93 17.51 -10.32
CA LEU A 147 -8.97 16.67 -9.12
C LEU A 147 -10.18 16.95 -8.24
N CYS A 148 -10.92 18.04 -8.49
CA CYS A 148 -12.11 18.39 -7.73
C CYS A 148 -13.09 17.22 -7.81
N PRO A 149 -13.64 16.75 -6.68
CA PRO A 149 -14.68 15.74 -6.67
C PRO A 149 -15.87 16.21 -7.49
N ALA A 150 -16.43 15.33 -8.32
CA ALA A 150 -17.44 15.72 -9.31
C ALA A 150 -18.74 16.31 -8.73
N GLY A 151 -19.02 16.04 -7.45
CA GLY A 151 -20.13 16.63 -6.72
C GLY A 151 -19.87 18.03 -6.16
N LEU A 152 -18.68 18.61 -6.36
CA LEU A 152 -18.27 19.90 -5.83
C LEU A 152 -17.96 20.89 -6.95
N ASP A 153 -18.29 22.17 -6.74
CA ASP A 153 -18.00 23.22 -7.70
C ASP A 153 -16.61 23.82 -7.42
N TRP A 154 -15.65 23.55 -8.30
CA TRP A 154 -14.31 24.13 -8.20
C TRP A 154 -14.34 25.66 -8.30
N SER A 155 -15.34 26.27 -8.93
CA SER A 155 -15.45 27.74 -9.02
C SER A 155 -15.72 28.40 -7.66
N ASN A 156 -16.24 27.65 -6.69
CA ASN A 156 -16.53 28.13 -5.35
C ASN A 156 -15.22 28.26 -4.52
N ALA A 157 -14.95 29.47 -4.03
CA ALA A 157 -13.76 29.78 -3.23
C ALA A 157 -13.70 28.97 -1.92
N GLU A 158 -14.84 28.68 -1.30
CA GLU A 158 -14.93 27.87 -0.09
C GLU A 158 -14.54 26.42 -0.38
N THR A 159 -15.03 25.85 -1.48
CA THR A 159 -14.66 24.51 -1.95
C THR A 159 -13.15 24.42 -2.22
N LYS A 160 -12.58 25.42 -2.91
CA LYS A 160 -11.12 25.47 -3.13
C LYS A 160 -10.35 25.50 -1.81
N GLN A 161 -10.78 26.33 -0.87
CA GLN A 161 -10.10 26.48 0.42
C GLN A 161 -10.16 25.19 1.25
N ASN A 162 -11.33 24.56 1.34
CA ASN A 162 -11.51 23.35 2.15
C ASN A 162 -10.79 22.13 1.55
N LEU A 163 -10.67 22.05 0.23
CA LEU A 163 -9.87 21.02 -0.45
C LEU A 163 -8.36 21.28 -0.28
N LYS A 164 -7.92 22.55 -0.29
CA LYS A 164 -6.52 22.93 -0.02
C LYS A 164 -6.12 22.68 1.45
N SER A 165 -7.01 22.97 2.40
CA SER A 165 -6.75 22.75 3.83
C SER A 165 -6.84 21.28 4.24
N GLY A 166 -7.52 20.45 3.43
CA GLY A 166 -7.79 19.04 3.75
C GLY A 166 -8.92 18.85 4.77
N GLU A 167 -9.69 19.90 5.06
CA GLU A 167 -10.84 19.83 5.97
C GLU A 167 -12.04 19.10 5.35
N THR A 168 -12.12 19.04 4.01
CA THR A 168 -13.14 18.24 3.32
C THR A 168 -12.67 16.80 3.18
N ALA A 169 -13.27 15.90 3.97
CA ALA A 169 -13.19 14.48 3.72
C ALA A 169 -14.05 14.12 2.50
N VAL A 170 -13.41 13.92 1.35
CA VAL A 170 -14.07 13.47 0.13
C VAL A 170 -14.51 12.01 0.34
N CYS A 171 -15.80 11.73 0.17
CA CYS A 171 -16.31 10.38 0.26
C CYS A 171 -15.79 9.54 -0.92
N GLY A 172 -15.50 8.25 -0.69
CA GLY A 172 -14.82 7.40 -1.69
C GLY A 172 -15.64 7.10 -2.96
N ASP A 173 -16.90 7.50 -2.98
CA ASP A 173 -17.81 7.46 -4.13
C ASP A 173 -17.74 8.73 -5.00
N GLN A 174 -17.08 9.79 -4.53
CA GLN A 174 -16.89 11.01 -5.30
C GLN A 174 -15.60 10.96 -6.11
N TRP A 175 -15.76 10.59 -7.38
CA TRP A 175 -14.68 10.53 -8.35
C TRP A 175 -14.20 11.93 -8.78
N PRO A 176 -12.91 12.11 -9.06
CA PRO A 176 -12.39 13.34 -9.66
C PRO A 176 -13.02 13.61 -11.03
N MET A 177 -13.23 14.89 -11.35
CA MET A 177 -13.72 15.35 -12.67
C MET A 177 -12.89 14.79 -13.83
N LEU A 178 -11.60 14.57 -13.60
CA LEU A 178 -10.66 13.95 -14.52
C LEU A 178 -11.13 12.65 -15.16
N LEU A 179 -11.95 11.87 -14.45
CA LEU A 179 -12.38 10.55 -14.89
C LEU A 179 -13.59 10.62 -15.82
N TYR A 180 -14.20 11.79 -15.99
CA TYR A 180 -15.41 11.94 -16.80
C TYR A 180 -15.10 12.41 -18.21
N ALA A 181 -15.81 11.85 -19.20
CA ALA A 181 -15.77 12.29 -20.58
C ALA A 181 -16.05 13.80 -20.69
N GLY A 182 -15.18 14.52 -21.37
CA GLY A 182 -15.28 15.98 -21.51
C GLY A 182 -15.17 16.77 -20.21
N TYR A 183 -14.74 16.12 -19.11
CA TYR A 183 -14.73 16.72 -17.77
C TYR A 183 -16.12 17.26 -17.38
N ASP A 184 -17.18 16.52 -17.72
CA ASP A 184 -18.57 16.87 -17.42
C ASP A 184 -19.24 15.77 -16.58
N TYR A 185 -19.81 16.17 -15.44
CA TYR A 185 -20.45 15.26 -14.49
C TYR A 185 -21.97 15.44 -14.52
N ASP A 186 -22.67 14.34 -14.79
CA ASP A 186 -24.13 14.32 -14.75
C ASP A 186 -24.63 13.77 -13.39
N PRO A 187 -25.14 14.62 -12.48
CA PRO A 187 -25.63 14.16 -11.19
C PRO A 187 -26.88 13.26 -11.30
N LYS A 188 -27.58 13.28 -12.43
CA LYS A 188 -28.73 12.39 -12.69
C LYS A 188 -28.28 11.05 -13.25
N ASN A 189 -27.09 10.97 -13.81
CA ASN A 189 -26.48 9.73 -14.29
C ASN A 189 -24.97 9.71 -14.00
N PRO A 190 -24.56 9.42 -12.75
CA PRO A 190 -23.16 9.48 -12.32
C PRO A 190 -22.20 8.54 -13.05
N TRP A 191 -22.72 7.57 -13.81
CA TRP A 191 -21.91 6.64 -14.60
C TRP A 191 -21.62 7.13 -16.01
N LYS A 192 -22.34 8.17 -16.46
CA LYS A 192 -22.20 8.73 -17.80
C LYS A 192 -20.79 9.28 -17.96
N GLY A 193 -20.06 8.75 -18.94
CA GLY A 193 -18.71 9.21 -19.25
C GLY A 193 -17.65 8.84 -18.20
N LEU A 194 -17.97 8.09 -17.15
CA LEU A 194 -16.99 7.68 -16.15
C LEU A 194 -15.94 6.73 -16.78
N LEU A 195 -14.67 7.00 -16.49
CA LEU A 195 -13.49 6.38 -17.11
C LEU A 195 -13.41 6.54 -18.64
N GLN A 196 -14.07 7.55 -19.20
CA GLN A 196 -14.08 7.85 -20.64
C GLN A 196 -13.52 9.25 -20.93
N SER A 197 -12.67 9.80 -20.05
CA SER A 197 -11.95 11.03 -20.36
C SER A 197 -11.02 10.82 -21.56
N GLU A 198 -10.89 11.85 -22.40
CA GLU A 198 -10.15 11.71 -23.65
C GLU A 198 -8.67 11.42 -23.38
N SER A 199 -8.16 10.34 -23.97
CA SER A 199 -6.72 10.14 -24.11
C SER A 199 -6.25 10.98 -25.29
N SER A 200 -5.73 12.19 -25.01
CA SER A 200 -4.93 12.92 -26.00
C SER A 200 -3.55 12.29 -26.15
#